data_AF-A0A3D9SDQ6-F1
#
_entry.id   AF-A0A3D9SDQ6-F1
#
_cell.length_a   1.000
_cell.length_b   1.000
_cell.length_c   1.000
_cell.angle_alpha   90.00
_cell.angle_beta   90.00
_cell.angle_gamma   90.00
#
_symmetry.space_group_name_H-M   'P 1'
#
loop_
_entity.id
_entity.type
_entity.pdbx_description
1 polymer ?
#
loop_
_entity_poly.entity_id
_entity_poly.type
_entity_poly.pdbx_seq_one_letter_code
_entity_poly.pdbx_strand_id
1 'polypeptide(L)'
;MDILSLEFLSALITIVFIDLILAGDNAIVIGLAARKLPKEQQTKAVIWGTVGAVGIRAIATVLVVYLLNVPWLMLAGGILLLWIAYKLLVDNEGHDNIKAGNTLWQSVRTIIIADAAMGLDNVIAVAGASHGSVPLVLLGLIISIPIVVWGSTLFIKLINRLPWIVYVGSGVLAYTAAKMITHEMKLKQFFADNPAFEWSFLILLVIVIIVAGLWKNSSRSRAANMEKSRETH
;
A
#
# COMPACT_ATOMS: atom_id res chain seq x y z
N MET A 1 -14.17 11.01 -17.26
CA MET A 1 -13.70 11.82 -16.12
C MET A 1 -12.78 12.88 -16.67
N ASP A 2 -12.96 14.13 -16.29
CA ASP A 2 -12.02 15.19 -16.64
C ASP A 2 -10.74 15.04 -15.81
N ILE A 3 -9.59 15.18 -16.46
CA ILE A 3 -8.24 14.95 -15.89
C ILE A 3 -7.89 15.94 -14.78
N LEU A 4 -8.66 17.03 -14.66
CA LEU A 4 -8.52 18.06 -13.63
C LEU A 4 -9.69 18.09 -12.64
N SER A 5 -10.57 17.08 -12.66
CA SER A 5 -11.63 16.97 -11.67
C SER A 5 -11.06 16.73 -10.26
N LEU A 6 -11.75 17.23 -9.23
CA LEU A 6 -11.38 17.00 -7.83
C LEU A 6 -11.35 15.50 -7.48
N GLU A 7 -12.23 14.72 -8.09
CA GLU A 7 -12.26 13.26 -7.95
C GLU A 7 -10.99 12.61 -8.52
N PHE A 8 -10.57 13.02 -9.72
CA PHE A 8 -9.36 12.51 -10.34
C PHE A 8 -8.11 12.88 -9.50
N LEU A 9 -7.99 14.14 -9.10
CA LEU A 9 -6.83 14.61 -8.35
C LEU A 9 -6.75 13.96 -6.96
N SER A 10 -7.88 13.81 -6.26
CA SER A 10 -7.91 13.15 -4.95
C SER A 10 -7.55 11.67 -5.04
N ALA A 11 -8.04 10.95 -6.06
CA ALA A 11 -7.67 9.57 -6.30
C ALA A 11 -6.19 9.42 -6.70
N LEU A 12 -5.67 10.33 -7.54
CA LEU A 12 -4.25 10.35 -7.91
C LEU A 12 -3.34 10.55 -6.69
N ILE A 13 -3.65 11.54 -5.84
CA ILE A 13 -2.92 11.78 -4.59
C ILE A 13 -2.98 10.56 -3.68
N THR A 14 -4.15 9.93 -3.59
CA THR A 14 -4.36 8.71 -2.80
C THR A 14 -3.47 7.56 -3.29
N ILE A 15 -3.42 7.32 -4.61
CA ILE A 15 -2.58 6.30 -5.22
C ILE A 15 -1.10 6.55 -4.92
N VAL A 16 -0.61 7.77 -5.17
CA VAL A 16 0.80 8.15 -4.89
C VAL A 16 1.13 7.98 -3.41
N PHE A 17 0.21 8.36 -2.53
CA PHE A 17 0.39 8.25 -1.08
C PHE A 17 0.44 6.80 -0.59
N ILE A 18 -0.46 5.94 -1.10
CA ILE A 18 -0.47 4.50 -0.80
C ILE A 18 0.83 3.85 -1.30
N ASP A 19 1.23 4.16 -2.54
CA ASP A 19 2.48 3.69 -3.12
C ASP A 19 3.68 4.06 -2.24
N LEU A 20 3.76 5.31 -1.77
CA LEU A 20 4.86 5.77 -0.92
C LEU A 20 4.91 5.09 0.44
N ILE A 21 3.76 4.89 1.08
CA ILE A 21 3.64 4.19 2.36
C ILE A 21 4.10 2.74 2.25
N LEU A 22 3.63 2.04 1.23
CA LEU A 22 3.95 0.63 1.04
C LEU A 22 5.35 0.42 0.44
N ALA A 23 5.92 1.41 -0.24
CA ALA A 23 7.24 1.30 -0.86
C ALA A 23 8.42 1.61 0.06
N GLY A 24 8.19 2.13 1.28
CA GLY A 24 9.25 2.47 2.22
C GLY A 24 10.21 1.30 2.48
N ASP A 25 9.67 0.14 2.84
CA ASP A 25 10.49 -1.05 3.10
C ASP A 25 10.98 -1.74 1.82
N ASN A 26 10.31 -1.51 0.69
CA ASN A 26 10.67 -2.09 -0.60
C ASN A 26 12.01 -1.52 -1.13
N ALA A 27 12.36 -0.28 -0.77
CA ALA A 27 13.64 0.30 -1.16
C ALA A 27 14.85 -0.43 -0.52
N ILE A 28 14.71 -0.88 0.73
CA ILE A 28 15.74 -1.64 1.45
C ILE A 28 15.96 -3.00 0.78
N VAL A 29 14.86 -3.66 0.43
CA VAL A 29 14.82 -4.94 -0.27
C VAL A 29 15.51 -4.87 -1.64
N ILE A 30 15.23 -3.81 -2.42
CA ILE A 30 15.86 -3.57 -3.71
C ILE A 30 17.38 -3.41 -3.54
N GLY A 31 17.82 -2.66 -2.53
CA GLY A 31 19.23 -2.48 -2.20
C GLY A 31 19.93 -3.77 -1.78
N LEU A 32 19.27 -4.60 -0.95
CA LEU A 32 19.76 -5.91 -0.54
C LEU A 32 19.92 -6.86 -1.73
N ALA A 33 18.94 -6.89 -2.63
CA ALA A 33 18.96 -7.74 -3.81
C ALA A 33 20.15 -7.44 -4.76
N ALA A 34 20.54 -6.17 -4.88
CA ALA A 34 21.65 -5.74 -5.73
C ALA A 34 23.04 -5.73 -5.04
N ARG A 35 23.10 -5.88 -3.72
CA ARG A 35 24.30 -5.59 -2.89
C ARG A 35 25.57 -6.33 -3.29
N LYS A 36 25.46 -7.54 -3.87
CA LYS A 36 26.60 -8.38 -4.26
C LYS A 36 27.19 -8.06 -5.64
N LEU A 37 26.57 -7.16 -6.41
CA LEU A 37 27.04 -6.78 -7.73
C LEU A 37 28.13 -5.69 -7.68
N PRO A 38 28.99 -5.57 -8.70
CA PRO A 38 29.85 -4.40 -8.89
C PRO A 38 29.01 -3.12 -8.94
N LYS A 39 29.52 -2.00 -8.40
CA LYS A 39 28.77 -0.74 -8.28
C LYS A 39 28.09 -0.27 -9.58
N GLU A 40 28.76 -0.44 -10.71
CA GLU A 40 28.23 -0.09 -12.05
C GLU A 40 27.05 -0.97 -12.48
N GLN A 41 26.98 -2.22 -12.00
CA GLN A 41 25.89 -3.15 -12.29
C GLN A 41 24.74 -3.03 -11.30
N GLN A 42 24.96 -2.52 -10.08
CA GLN A 42 23.91 -2.30 -9.10
C GLN A 42 22.83 -1.36 -9.63
N THR A 43 23.23 -0.19 -10.16
CA THR A 43 22.30 0.78 -10.75
C THR A 43 21.50 0.18 -11.91
N LYS A 44 22.15 -0.63 -12.76
CA LYS A 44 21.48 -1.33 -13.86
C LYS A 44 20.47 -2.35 -13.32
N ALA A 45 20.83 -3.15 -12.31
CA ALA A 45 19.94 -4.12 -11.71
C ALA A 45 18.72 -3.45 -11.07
N VAL A 46 18.92 -2.32 -10.38
CA VAL A 46 17.82 -1.53 -9.80
C VAL A 46 16.91 -0.97 -10.90
N ILE A 47 17.45 -0.31 -11.93
CA ILE A 47 16.63 0.28 -12.99
C ILE A 47 15.82 -0.79 -13.73
N TRP A 48 16.48 -1.86 -14.20
CA TRP A 48 15.79 -2.93 -14.94
C TRP A 48 14.83 -3.73 -14.05
N GLY A 49 15.20 -3.94 -12.78
CA GLY A 49 14.33 -4.57 -11.78
C GLY A 49 13.07 -3.76 -11.55
N THR A 50 13.20 -2.46 -11.27
CA THR A 50 12.07 -1.55 -11.04
C THR A 50 11.18 -1.43 -12.28
N VAL A 51 11.75 -1.26 -13.48
CA VAL A 51 10.95 -1.17 -14.71
C VAL A 51 10.15 -2.46 -14.94
N GLY A 52 10.78 -3.63 -14.76
CA GLY A 52 10.08 -4.91 -14.89
C GLY A 52 8.98 -5.10 -13.83
N ALA A 53 9.28 -4.75 -12.59
CA ALA A 53 8.35 -4.83 -11.46
C ALA A 53 7.11 -3.96 -11.68
N VAL A 54 7.33 -2.72 -12.09
CA VAL A 54 6.29 -1.76 -12.51
C VAL A 54 5.43 -2.33 -13.62
N GLY A 55 6.04 -2.93 -14.65
CA GLY A 55 5.29 -3.50 -15.77
C GLY A 55 4.33 -4.58 -15.30
N ILE A 56 4.81 -5.50 -14.45
CA ILE A 56 3.98 -6.54 -13.84
C ILE A 56 2.88 -5.91 -12.98
N ARG A 57 3.21 -4.91 -12.16
CA ARG A 57 2.25 -4.19 -11.32
C ARG A 57 1.15 -3.54 -12.14
N ALA A 58 1.49 -2.80 -13.20
CA ALA A 58 0.53 -2.15 -14.08
C ALA A 58 -0.43 -3.17 -14.71
N ILE A 59 0.10 -4.29 -15.21
CA ILE A 59 -0.71 -5.38 -15.77
C ILE A 59 -1.64 -5.96 -14.69
N ALA A 60 -1.10 -6.26 -13.50
CA ALA A 60 -1.88 -6.80 -12.39
C ALA A 60 -3.00 -5.84 -11.96
N THR A 61 -2.73 -4.54 -11.84
CA THR A 61 -3.75 -3.55 -11.47
C THR A 61 -4.83 -3.41 -12.53
N VAL A 62 -4.47 -3.40 -13.81
CA VAL A 62 -5.47 -3.38 -14.89
C VAL A 62 -6.35 -4.64 -14.82
N LEU A 63 -5.75 -5.82 -14.62
CA LEU A 63 -6.50 -7.06 -14.45
C LEU A 63 -7.43 -6.96 -13.23
N VAL A 64 -6.93 -6.55 -12.06
CA VAL A 64 -7.76 -6.40 -10.85
C VAL A 64 -8.90 -5.42 -11.06
N VAL A 65 -8.67 -4.27 -11.71
CA VAL A 65 -9.74 -3.33 -12.05
C VAL A 65 -10.83 -3.98 -12.88
N TYR A 66 -10.49 -4.80 -13.87
CA TYR A 66 -11.49 -5.55 -14.62
C TYR A 66 -12.18 -6.60 -13.77
N LEU A 67 -11.42 -7.34 -12.96
CA LEU A 67 -11.96 -8.35 -12.05
C LEU A 67 -12.93 -7.75 -11.03
N LEU A 68 -12.73 -6.50 -10.56
CA LEU A 68 -13.62 -5.84 -9.61
C LEU A 68 -15.03 -5.59 -10.16
N ASN A 69 -15.27 -5.75 -11.47
CA ASN A 69 -16.63 -5.76 -12.01
C ASN A 69 -17.39 -7.08 -11.72
N VAL A 70 -16.71 -8.10 -11.22
CA VAL A 70 -17.34 -9.34 -10.77
C VAL A 70 -18.05 -9.07 -9.43
N PRO A 71 -19.35 -9.41 -9.29
CA PRO A 71 -20.07 -9.21 -8.05
C PRO A 71 -19.36 -9.89 -6.87
N TRP A 72 -19.45 -9.25 -5.70
CA TRP A 72 -18.80 -9.62 -4.44
C TRP A 72 -17.29 -9.42 -4.38
N LEU A 73 -16.64 -9.14 -5.52
CA LEU A 73 -15.20 -8.95 -5.51
C LEU A 73 -14.80 -7.59 -4.92
N MET A 74 -15.61 -6.54 -5.06
CA MET A 74 -15.36 -5.27 -4.36
C MET A 74 -15.52 -5.42 -2.86
N LEU A 75 -16.52 -6.19 -2.42
CA LEU A 75 -16.68 -6.54 -1.00
C LEU A 75 -15.45 -7.30 -0.47
N ALA A 76 -15.02 -8.35 -1.16
CA ALA A 76 -13.86 -9.14 -0.75
C ALA A 76 -12.57 -8.29 -0.75
N GLY A 77 -12.37 -7.49 -1.79
CA GLY A 77 -11.25 -6.56 -1.90
C GLY A 77 -11.27 -5.50 -0.79
N GLY A 78 -12.44 -4.96 -0.45
CA GLY A 78 -12.61 -4.02 0.65
C GLY A 78 -12.31 -4.66 2.02
N ILE A 79 -12.77 -5.88 2.27
CA ILE A 79 -12.43 -6.60 3.51
C ILE A 79 -10.92 -6.85 3.61
N LEU A 80 -10.29 -7.29 2.52
CA LEU A 80 -8.84 -7.49 2.47
C LEU A 80 -8.10 -6.17 2.70
N LEU A 81 -8.59 -5.07 2.13
CA LEU A 81 -7.99 -3.74 2.28
C LEU A 81 -8.14 -3.19 3.71
N LEU A 82 -9.25 -3.48 4.41
CA LEU A 82 -9.37 -3.20 5.85
C LEU A 82 -8.33 -3.98 6.67
N TRP A 83 -8.10 -5.25 6.32
CA TRP A 83 -7.06 -6.05 6.97
C TRP A 83 -5.66 -5.47 6.73
N ILE A 84 -5.35 -5.04 5.50
CA ILE A 84 -4.08 -4.36 5.17
C ILE A 84 -3.96 -3.05 5.97
N ALA A 85 -5.02 -2.24 6.03
CA ALA A 85 -5.04 -1.00 6.79
C ALA A 85 -4.74 -1.22 8.29
N TYR A 86 -5.33 -2.25 8.88
CA TYR A 86 -5.04 -2.63 10.27
C TYR A 86 -3.62 -3.18 10.43
N LYS A 87 -3.18 -4.06 9.52
CA LYS A 87 -1.83 -4.63 9.53
C LYS A 87 -0.77 -3.54 9.47
N LEU A 88 -0.97 -2.52 8.64
CA LEU A 88 -0.09 -1.35 8.54
C LEU A 88 0.13 -0.62 9.89
N LEU A 89 -0.84 -0.65 10.81
CA LEU A 89 -0.72 -0.03 12.14
C LEU A 89 -0.03 -0.92 13.18
N VAL A 90 -0.03 -2.23 12.95
CA VAL A 90 0.27 -3.24 13.97
C VAL A 90 1.54 -4.02 13.64
N ASP A 91 1.90 -4.10 12.38
CA ASP A 91 3.05 -4.85 11.90
C ASP A 91 4.21 -3.89 11.64
N ASN A 92 5.37 -4.18 12.25
CA ASN A 92 6.62 -3.41 12.06
C ASN A 92 7.75 -4.34 11.56
N GLU A 93 7.42 -5.52 11.05
CA GLU A 93 8.43 -6.53 10.72
C GLU A 93 9.09 -6.25 9.37
N GLY A 94 10.41 -6.02 9.44
CA GLY A 94 11.30 -5.91 8.30
C GLY A 94 11.37 -7.21 7.50
N HIS A 95 11.40 -7.07 6.17
CA HIS A 95 11.51 -8.16 5.22
C HIS A 95 12.90 -8.83 5.27
N ASP A 96 13.16 -9.67 6.27
CA ASP A 96 14.49 -10.23 6.55
C ASP A 96 14.88 -11.48 5.73
N ASN A 97 14.06 -11.92 4.77
CA ASN A 97 14.28 -13.19 4.06
C ASN A 97 14.67 -13.08 2.58
N ILE A 98 15.34 -12.00 2.17
CA ILE A 98 15.72 -11.82 0.75
C ILE A 98 17.19 -12.17 0.51
N LYS A 99 17.41 -13.27 -0.21
CA LYS A 99 18.74 -13.72 -0.62
C LYS A 99 19.24 -12.89 -1.80
N ALA A 100 20.31 -12.12 -1.58
CA ALA A 100 20.98 -11.36 -2.64
C ALA A 100 21.54 -12.29 -3.73
N GLY A 101 21.24 -11.98 -4.99
CA GLY A 101 21.74 -12.70 -6.17
C GLY A 101 23.20 -12.39 -6.47
N ASN A 102 23.90 -13.29 -7.15
CA ASN A 102 25.31 -13.10 -7.51
C ASN A 102 25.49 -12.55 -8.94
N THR A 103 24.42 -12.50 -9.73
CA THR A 103 24.43 -11.99 -11.12
C THR A 103 23.38 -10.91 -11.35
N LEU A 104 23.58 -10.10 -12.39
CA LEU A 104 22.69 -8.98 -12.74
C LEU A 104 21.25 -9.47 -12.98
N TRP A 105 21.08 -10.55 -13.74
CA TRP A 105 19.76 -11.16 -14.00
C TRP A 105 19.12 -11.76 -12.74
N GLN A 106 19.89 -12.41 -11.87
CA GLN A 106 19.37 -12.92 -10.60
C GLN A 106 18.88 -11.78 -9.69
N SER A 107 19.61 -10.66 -9.66
CA SER A 107 19.25 -9.49 -8.87
C SER A 107 17.98 -8.82 -9.41
N VAL A 108 17.88 -8.63 -10.74
CA VAL A 108 16.67 -8.13 -11.42
C VAL A 108 15.47 -9.02 -11.10
N ARG A 109 15.59 -10.34 -11.24
CA ARG A 109 14.50 -11.29 -10.93
C ARG A 109 14.10 -11.23 -9.45
N THR A 110 15.06 -11.11 -8.55
CA THR A 110 14.80 -10.99 -7.10
C THR A 110 14.02 -9.72 -6.79
N ILE A 111 14.40 -8.58 -7.40
CA ILE A 111 13.68 -7.31 -7.27
C ILE A 111 12.24 -7.46 -7.77
N ILE A 112 12.04 -8.03 -8.96
CA ILE A 112 10.71 -8.21 -9.54
C ILE A 112 9.82 -9.10 -8.67
N ILE A 113 10.35 -10.22 -8.17
CA ILE A 113 9.58 -11.15 -7.32
C ILE A 113 9.24 -10.50 -5.98
N ALA A 114 10.20 -9.82 -5.36
CA ALA A 114 9.97 -9.13 -4.11
C ALA A 114 8.91 -8.04 -4.26
N ASP A 115 9.02 -7.22 -5.31
CA ASP A 115 8.05 -6.17 -5.60
C ASP A 115 6.66 -6.73 -5.93
N ALA A 116 6.56 -7.83 -6.66
CA ALA A 116 5.27 -8.46 -6.94
C ALA A 116 4.61 -9.05 -5.68
N ALA A 117 5.41 -9.66 -4.79
CA ALA A 117 4.93 -10.21 -3.54
C ALA A 117 4.43 -9.12 -2.57
N MET A 118 5.18 -8.02 -2.47
CA MET A 118 4.82 -6.86 -1.64
C MET A 118 3.70 -6.02 -2.28
N GLY A 119 3.73 -5.89 -3.60
CA GLY A 119 2.88 -5.02 -4.38
C GLY A 119 1.47 -5.55 -4.62
N LEU A 120 1.15 -6.79 -4.26
CA LEU A 120 -0.21 -7.34 -4.43
C LEU A 120 -1.25 -6.57 -3.61
N ASP A 121 -0.92 -6.26 -2.35
CA ASP A 121 -1.78 -5.48 -1.46
C ASP A 121 -1.99 -4.05 -2.00
N ASN A 122 -0.92 -3.49 -2.56
CA ASN A 122 -0.93 -2.19 -3.22
C ASN A 122 -1.77 -2.19 -4.51
N VAL A 123 -1.69 -3.25 -5.33
CA VAL A 123 -2.50 -3.42 -6.54
C VAL A 123 -3.99 -3.34 -6.22
N ILE A 124 -4.43 -4.01 -5.14
CA ILE A 124 -5.84 -4.01 -4.72
C ILE A 124 -6.25 -2.62 -4.20
N ALA A 125 -5.37 -1.98 -3.42
CA ALA A 125 -5.59 -0.63 -2.91
C ALA A 125 -5.73 0.40 -4.05
N VAL A 126 -4.81 0.38 -5.02
CA VAL A 126 -4.81 1.28 -6.19
C VAL A 126 -6.01 1.01 -7.09
N ALA A 127 -6.34 -0.26 -7.33
CA ALA A 127 -7.54 -0.61 -8.09
C ALA A 127 -8.81 -0.09 -7.40
N GLY A 128 -8.92 -0.23 -6.08
CA GLY A 128 -10.01 0.32 -5.27
C GLY A 128 -10.10 1.84 -5.31
N ALA A 129 -8.96 2.53 -5.16
CA ALA A 129 -8.87 3.99 -5.20
C ALA A 129 -9.17 4.57 -6.59
N SER A 130 -8.95 3.79 -7.66
CA SER A 130 -9.17 4.24 -9.03
C SER A 130 -10.62 4.28 -9.47
N HIS A 131 -11.55 3.77 -8.66
CA HIS A 131 -12.97 3.69 -8.98
C HIS A 131 -13.26 3.02 -10.34
N GLY A 132 -12.41 2.07 -10.74
CA GLY A 132 -12.54 1.35 -12.02
C GLY A 132 -11.98 2.08 -13.24
N SER A 133 -11.37 3.26 -13.06
CA SER A 133 -10.81 4.05 -14.16
C SER A 133 -9.38 3.61 -14.50
N VAL A 134 -9.25 2.79 -15.55
CA VAL A 134 -7.94 2.35 -16.06
C VAL A 134 -6.99 3.52 -16.40
N PRO A 135 -7.44 4.63 -17.05
CA PRO A 135 -6.55 5.77 -17.30
C PRO A 135 -6.02 6.42 -16.02
N LEU A 136 -6.83 6.45 -14.96
CA LEU A 136 -6.43 7.01 -13.66
C LEU A 136 -5.36 6.13 -13.00
N VAL A 137 -5.52 4.81 -13.05
CA VAL A 137 -4.50 3.85 -12.62
C VAL A 137 -3.19 4.07 -13.36
N LEU A 138 -3.22 4.07 -14.69
CA LEU A 138 -2.00 4.17 -15.50
C LEU A 138 -1.26 5.49 -15.27
N LEU A 139 -1.99 6.61 -15.22
CA LEU A 139 -1.39 7.92 -14.90
C LEU A 139 -0.85 7.96 -13.47
N GLY A 140 -1.60 7.38 -12.52
CA GLY A 140 -1.19 7.25 -11.14
C GLY A 140 0.13 6.50 -11.00
N LEU A 141 0.26 5.33 -11.62
CA LEU A 141 1.50 4.57 -11.64
C LEU A 141 2.63 5.35 -12.32
N ILE A 142 2.41 5.90 -13.52
CA ILE A 142 3.46 6.63 -14.27
C ILE A 142 4.04 7.78 -13.44
N ILE A 143 3.20 8.49 -12.69
CA ILE A 143 3.61 9.61 -11.82
C ILE A 143 4.24 9.08 -10.52
N SER A 144 3.66 8.05 -9.91
CA SER A 144 4.10 7.54 -8.60
C SER A 144 5.47 6.87 -8.67
N ILE A 145 5.82 6.19 -9.76
CA ILE A 145 7.06 5.43 -9.89
C ILE A 145 8.32 6.30 -9.73
N PRO A 146 8.49 7.40 -10.49
CA PRO A 146 9.48 8.43 -10.20
C PRO A 146 9.59 8.80 -8.72
N ILE A 147 8.44 9.12 -8.13
CA ILE A 147 8.35 9.63 -6.76
C ILE A 147 8.78 8.55 -5.76
N VAL A 148 8.41 7.29 -5.99
CA VAL A 148 8.82 6.17 -5.15
C VAL A 148 10.31 5.90 -5.30
N VAL A 149 10.84 5.83 -6.52
CA VAL A 149 12.26 5.50 -6.75
C VAL A 149 13.19 6.55 -6.15
N TRP A 150 12.89 7.84 -6.32
CA TRP A 150 13.73 8.93 -5.84
C TRP A 150 13.34 9.45 -4.45
N GLY A 151 12.05 9.43 -4.12
CA GLY A 151 11.49 10.01 -2.91
C GLY A 151 11.28 9.05 -1.75
N SER A 152 11.30 7.71 -1.97
CA SER A 152 11.10 6.72 -0.89
C SER A 152 12.07 6.92 0.28
N THR A 153 13.35 7.19 0.02
CA THR A 153 14.33 7.39 1.09
C THR A 153 14.01 8.61 1.97
N LEU A 154 13.52 9.70 1.36
CA LEU A 154 13.08 10.88 2.10
C LEU A 154 11.79 10.57 2.88
N PHE A 155 10.87 9.84 2.24
CA PHE A 155 9.59 9.47 2.82
C PHE A 155 9.74 8.52 4.02
N ILE A 156 10.64 7.54 3.95
CA ILE A 156 10.99 6.65 5.07
C ILE A 156 11.53 7.46 6.25
N LYS A 157 12.46 8.39 6.00
CA LYS A 157 12.97 9.29 7.04
C LYS A 157 11.85 10.13 7.64
N LEU A 158 10.89 10.57 6.82
CA LEU A 158 9.74 11.34 7.28
C LEU A 158 8.82 10.50 8.16
N ILE A 159 8.47 9.28 7.78
CA ILE A 159 7.66 8.36 8.61
C ILE A 159 8.36 8.03 9.93
N ASN A 160 9.66 7.74 9.89
CA ASN A 160 10.44 7.47 11.10
C ASN A 160 10.47 8.67 12.05
N ARG A 161 10.45 9.90 11.51
CA ARG A 161 10.39 11.14 12.30
C ARG A 161 8.96 11.48 12.74
N LEU A 162 7.96 11.16 11.92
CA LEU A 162 6.55 11.48 12.11
C LEU A 162 5.69 10.20 12.00
N PRO A 163 5.68 9.34 13.04
CA PRO A 163 4.96 8.06 12.99
C PRO A 163 3.45 8.18 12.78
N TRP A 164 2.87 9.36 13.08
CA TRP A 164 1.44 9.63 12.86
C TRP A 164 1.03 9.56 11.39
N ILE A 165 1.97 9.70 10.43
CA ILE A 165 1.72 9.55 9.00
C ILE A 165 1.19 8.14 8.67
N VAL A 166 1.66 7.10 9.37
CA VAL A 166 1.18 5.72 9.18
C VAL A 166 -0.29 5.59 9.58
N TYR A 167 -0.74 6.33 10.60
CA TYR A 167 -2.15 6.41 10.99
C TYR A 167 -3.00 7.09 9.92
N VAL A 168 -2.50 8.15 9.29
CA VAL A 168 -3.17 8.77 8.14
C VAL A 168 -3.26 7.80 6.98
N GLY A 169 -2.16 7.11 6.66
CA GLY A 169 -2.10 6.04 5.67
C GLY A 169 -3.17 4.97 5.86
N SER A 170 -3.22 4.41 7.05
CA SER A 170 -4.22 3.43 7.43
C SER A 170 -5.64 3.98 7.32
N GLY A 171 -5.88 5.23 7.73
CA GLY A 171 -7.17 5.88 7.59
C GLY A 171 -7.61 6.02 6.12
N VAL A 172 -6.70 6.40 5.23
CA VAL A 172 -6.95 6.49 3.78
C VAL A 172 -7.23 5.11 3.17
N LEU A 173 -6.50 4.08 3.58
CA LEU A 173 -6.74 2.70 3.15
C LEU A 173 -8.11 2.20 3.66
N ALA A 174 -8.43 2.44 4.92
CA ALA A 174 -9.72 2.07 5.52
C ALA A 174 -10.89 2.80 4.85
N TYR A 175 -10.71 4.07 4.48
CA TYR A 175 -11.69 4.83 3.72
C TYR A 175 -11.91 4.25 2.32
N THR A 176 -10.83 3.95 1.59
CA THR A 176 -10.89 3.31 0.27
C THR A 176 -11.59 1.96 0.36
N ALA A 177 -11.25 1.17 1.38
CA ALA A 177 -11.84 -0.12 1.64
C ALA A 177 -13.35 -0.02 1.91
N ALA A 178 -13.74 0.90 2.78
CA ALA A 178 -15.13 1.14 3.10
C ALA A 178 -15.91 1.60 1.86
N LYS A 179 -15.34 2.46 1.00
CA LYS A 179 -15.93 2.83 -0.28
C LYS A 179 -16.11 1.63 -1.22
N MET A 180 -15.13 0.72 -1.32
CA MET A 180 -15.27 -0.49 -2.13
C MET A 180 -16.43 -1.35 -1.65
N ILE A 181 -16.63 -1.48 -0.33
CA ILE A 181 -17.74 -2.22 0.26
C ILE A 181 -19.08 -1.53 -0.04
N THR A 182 -19.18 -0.21 0.13
CA THR A 182 -20.46 0.51 -0.09
C THR A 182 -20.84 0.57 -1.57
N HIS A 183 -19.86 0.58 -2.47
CA HIS A 183 -20.06 0.64 -3.92
C HIS A 183 -20.19 -0.74 -4.59
N GLU A 184 -20.13 -1.83 -3.83
CA GLU A 184 -20.34 -3.19 -4.34
C GLU A 184 -21.70 -3.31 -5.04
N MET A 185 -21.74 -3.97 -6.21
CA MET A 185 -22.89 -3.98 -7.12
C MET A 185 -24.20 -4.40 -6.45
N LYS A 186 -24.13 -5.34 -5.49
CA LYS A 186 -25.31 -5.84 -4.75
C LYS A 186 -25.68 -5.00 -3.52
N LEU A 187 -24.75 -4.22 -2.98
CA LEU A 187 -24.95 -3.41 -1.77
C LEU A 187 -25.22 -1.94 -2.08
N LYS A 188 -24.85 -1.47 -3.29
CA LYS A 188 -24.94 -0.07 -3.67
C LYS A 188 -26.34 0.52 -3.50
N GLN A 189 -27.40 -0.24 -3.81
CA GLN A 189 -28.78 0.24 -3.62
C GLN A 189 -29.09 0.49 -2.14
N PHE A 190 -28.69 -0.43 -1.26
CA PHE A 190 -28.89 -0.31 0.19
C PHE A 190 -28.21 0.92 0.80
N PHE A 191 -27.01 1.26 0.33
CA PHE A 191 -26.28 2.45 0.77
C PHE A 191 -26.75 3.74 0.09
N ALA A 192 -27.09 3.69 -1.21
CA ALA A 192 -27.54 4.84 -1.97
C ALA A 192 -28.89 5.39 -1.47
N ASP A 193 -29.76 4.52 -0.96
CA ASP A 193 -31.05 4.91 -0.39
C ASP A 193 -30.91 5.76 0.88
N ASN A 194 -29.78 5.67 1.58
CA ASN A 194 -29.52 6.39 2.83
C ASN A 194 -28.09 6.96 2.88
N PRO A 195 -27.83 8.15 2.31
CA PRO A 195 -26.51 8.78 2.32
C PRO A 195 -25.93 8.95 3.73
N ALA A 196 -26.76 9.26 4.74
CA ALA A 196 -26.32 9.35 6.12
C ALA A 196 -25.82 8.01 6.68
N PHE A 197 -26.42 6.89 6.24
CA PHE A 197 -25.98 5.54 6.61
C PHE A 197 -24.65 5.19 5.94
N GLU A 198 -24.46 5.54 4.66
CA GLU A 198 -23.19 5.37 3.98
C GLU A 198 -22.05 6.13 4.70
N TRP A 199 -22.24 7.43 4.96
CA TRP A 199 -21.22 8.24 5.63
C TRP A 199 -20.91 7.76 7.04
N SER A 200 -21.93 7.36 7.81
CA SER A 200 -21.71 6.80 9.15
C SER A 200 -20.96 5.47 9.10
N PHE A 201 -21.24 4.60 8.13
CA PHE A 201 -20.51 3.36 7.92
C PHE A 201 -19.02 3.61 7.56
N LEU A 202 -18.75 4.54 6.63
CA LEU A 202 -17.38 4.93 6.26
C LEU A 202 -16.60 5.45 7.48
N ILE A 203 -17.19 6.39 8.23
CA ILE A 203 -16.57 6.99 9.42
C ILE A 203 -16.34 5.93 10.49
N LEU A 204 -17.32 5.06 10.73
CA LEU A 204 -17.22 3.99 11.71
C LEU A 204 -16.05 3.05 11.40
N LEU A 205 -15.92 2.58 10.16
CA LEU A 205 -14.82 1.68 9.79
C LEU A 205 -13.45 2.33 9.94
N VAL A 206 -13.29 3.59 9.53
CA VAL A 206 -12.04 4.34 9.72
C VAL A 206 -11.72 4.47 11.22
N ILE A 207 -12.68 4.87 12.04
CA ILE A 207 -12.49 4.99 13.50
C ILE A 207 -12.12 3.64 14.11
N VAL A 208 -12.82 2.56 13.75
CA VAL A 208 -12.56 1.21 14.27
C VAL A 208 -11.13 0.79 13.98
N ILE A 209 -10.64 0.96 12.75
CA ILE A 209 -9.28 0.60 12.36
C ILE A 209 -8.23 1.42 13.13
N ILE A 210 -8.42 2.74 13.22
CA ILE A 210 -7.48 3.63 13.92
C ILE A 210 -7.44 3.32 15.42
N VAL A 211 -8.62 3.17 16.06
CA VAL A 211 -8.72 2.84 17.49
C VAL A 211 -8.13 1.45 17.77
N ALA A 212 -8.40 0.46 16.93
CA ALA A 212 -7.82 -0.88 17.07
C ALA A 212 -6.28 -0.84 16.97
N GLY A 213 -5.73 -0.08 16.03
CA GLY A 213 -4.29 0.10 15.90
C GLY A 213 -3.66 0.81 17.10
N LEU A 214 -4.26 1.92 17.56
CA LEU A 214 -3.80 2.65 18.76
C LEU A 214 -3.83 1.77 20.01
N TRP A 215 -4.92 1.02 20.21
CA TRP A 215 -5.07 0.14 21.35
C TRP A 215 -3.97 -0.93 21.38
N LYS A 216 -3.76 -1.62 20.25
CA LYS A 216 -2.75 -2.68 20.17
C LYS A 216 -1.32 -2.16 20.32
N ASN A 217 -1.00 -1.01 19.71
CA ASN A 217 0.32 -0.40 19.84
C ASN A 217 0.59 0.08 21.28
N SER A 218 -0.40 0.67 21.94
CA SER A 218 -0.29 1.06 23.36
C SER A 218 -0.08 -0.13 24.30
N SER A 219 -0.72 -1.26 24.01
CA SER A 219 -0.56 -2.50 24.79
C SER A 219 0.85 -3.08 24.67
N ARG A 220 1.47 -3.01 23.48
CA ARG A 220 2.85 -3.47 23.26
C ARG A 220 3.86 -2.63 24.01
N SER A 221 3.74 -1.31 23.96
CA SER A 221 4.63 -0.41 24.71
C SER A 221 4.55 -0.63 26.22
N ARG A 222 3.35 -0.95 26.75
CA ARG A 222 3.18 -1.32 28.16
C ARG A 222 3.85 -2.64 28.52
N ALA A 223 3.70 -3.67 27.69
CA ALA A 223 4.32 -4.98 27.92
C ALA A 223 5.86 -4.88 27.91
N ALA A 224 6.45 -4.18 26.93
CA ALA A 224 7.90 -3.99 26.84
C ALA A 224 8.48 -3.25 28.05
N ASN A 225 7.76 -2.26 28.59
CA ASN A 225 8.19 -1.53 29.79
C ASN A 225 8.12 -2.39 31.07
N MET A 226 7.17 -3.32 31.17
CA MET A 226 7.08 -4.25 32.30
C MET A 226 8.20 -5.29 32.30
N GLU A 227 8.57 -5.81 31.13
CA GLU A 227 9.67 -6.76 30.96
C GLU A 227 11.02 -6.13 31.31
N LYS A 228 11.29 -4.91 30.81
CA LYS A 228 12.49 -4.16 31.15
C LYS A 228 12.62 -3.84 32.66
N SER A 229 11.49 -3.66 33.34
CA SER A 229 11.48 -3.42 34.80
C SER A 229 11.75 -4.68 35.62
N ARG A 230 11.47 -5.87 35.06
CA ARG A 230 11.77 -7.17 35.68
C ARG A 230 13.24 -7.58 35.53
N GLU A 231 13.91 -7.17 34.47
CA GLU A 231 15.35 -7.46 34.27
C GLU A 231 16.26 -6.57 35.14
N THR A 232 15.76 -5.44 35.63
CA THR A 232 16.51 -4.50 36.47
C THR A 232 16.44 -4.77 37.98
N HIS A 233 15.69 -5.80 38.40
CA HIS A 233 15.52 -6.22 39.79
C HIS A 233 15.98 -7.66 39.99
#